data_AF-A0A842T614-F1
#
_entry.id   AF-A0A842T614-F1
#
_cell.length_a   1.000
_cell.length_b   1.000
_cell.length_c   1.000
_cell.angle_alpha   90.00
_cell.angle_beta   90.00
_cell.angle_gamma   90.00
#
_symmetry.space_group_name_H-M   'P 1'
#
loop_
_entity.id
_entity.type
_entity.pdbx_description
1 polymer ?
#
loop_
_entity_poly.entity_id
_entity_poly.type
_entity_poly.pdbx_seq_one_letter_code
_entity_poly.pdbx_strand_id
1 'polypeptide(L)'
;MEKEALIKLYDDAESAMKSGEWKKGRDLALELIKADPDYIEGWTLLFIYEVREGVLGKTNSLEKFEIDDIPFEILEQQATQKKVLSFKSSFIDHLKKEYNIED
;
A
#
# COMPACT_ATOMS: atom_id res chain seq x y z
N MET A 1 -19.30 -6.14 -2.44
CA MET A 1 -19.11 -5.26 -3.61
C MET A 1 -19.06 -6.15 -4.85
N GLU A 2 -19.57 -5.71 -5.99
CA GLU A 2 -19.44 -6.49 -7.24
C GLU A 2 -17.98 -6.52 -7.71
N LYS A 3 -17.55 -7.62 -8.33
CA LYS A 3 -16.15 -7.80 -8.76
C LYS A 3 -15.67 -6.68 -9.70
N GLU A 4 -16.55 -6.16 -10.54
CA GLU A 4 -16.25 -5.05 -11.47
C GLU A 4 -15.94 -3.74 -10.73
N ALA A 5 -16.63 -3.49 -9.61
CA ALA A 5 -16.38 -2.31 -8.79
C ALA A 5 -15.05 -2.41 -8.04
N LEU A 6 -14.64 -3.61 -7.61
CA LEU A 6 -13.31 -3.84 -7.03
C LEU A 6 -12.19 -3.60 -8.06
N ILE A 7 -12.35 -4.11 -9.28
CA ILE A 7 -11.37 -3.89 -10.36
C ILE A 7 -11.23 -2.41 -10.66
N LYS A 8 -12.35 -1.69 -10.80
CA LYS A 8 -12.32 -0.24 -11.05
C LYS A 8 -11.62 0.51 -9.91
N LEU A 9 -11.90 0.15 -8.66
CA LEU A 9 -11.29 0.78 -7.50
C LEU A 9 -9.77 0.54 -7.46
N TYR A 10 -9.34 -0.67 -7.84
CA TYR A 10 -7.92 -1.00 -8.01
C TYR A 10 -7.29 -0.14 -9.12
N ASP A 11 -7.89 -0.07 -10.30
CA ASP A 11 -7.36 0.70 -11.44
C ASP A 11 -7.24 2.21 -11.11
N ASP A 12 -8.23 2.76 -10.39
CA ASP A 12 -8.24 4.15 -9.93
C ASP A 12 -7.11 4.40 -8.91
N ALA A 13 -6.90 3.46 -7.98
CA ALA A 13 -5.85 3.54 -6.97
C ALA A 13 -4.45 3.47 -7.59
N GLU A 14 -4.23 2.51 -8.50
CA GLU A 14 -2.99 2.33 -9.23
C GLU A 14 -2.66 3.57 -10.08
N SER A 15 -3.65 4.08 -10.82
CA SER A 15 -3.50 5.27 -11.66
C SER A 15 -3.15 6.52 -10.84
N ALA A 16 -3.74 6.67 -9.65
CA ALA A 16 -3.41 7.75 -8.72
C ALA A 16 -1.94 7.66 -8.28
N MET A 17 -1.46 6.47 -7.89
CA MET A 17 -0.07 6.28 -7.47
C MET A 17 0.92 6.55 -8.62
N LYS A 18 0.64 6.04 -9.83
CA LYS A 18 1.45 6.30 -11.03
C LYS A 18 1.52 7.78 -11.41
N SER A 19 0.49 8.55 -11.07
CA SER A 19 0.42 10.00 -11.30
C SER A 19 1.02 10.83 -10.17
N GLY A 20 1.58 10.19 -9.13
CA GLY A 20 2.13 10.88 -7.95
C GLY A 20 1.09 11.29 -6.90
N GLU A 21 -0.19 10.96 -7.10
CA GLU A 21 -1.28 11.19 -6.14
C GLU A 21 -1.29 10.11 -5.04
N TRP A 22 -0.14 9.88 -4.39
CA TRP A 22 0.10 8.75 -3.49
C TRP A 22 -0.88 8.62 -2.34
N LYS A 23 -1.25 9.74 -1.70
CA LYS A 23 -2.23 9.73 -0.60
C LYS A 23 -3.60 9.25 -1.06
N LYS A 24 -4.05 9.73 -2.22
CA LYS A 24 -5.31 9.28 -2.83
C LYS A 24 -5.24 7.80 -3.18
N GLY A 25 -4.14 7.34 -3.77
CA GLY A 25 -3.91 5.92 -4.05
C GLY A 25 -3.99 5.05 -2.78
N ARG A 26 -3.39 5.50 -1.67
CA ARG A 26 -3.47 4.82 -0.36
C ARG A 26 -4.90 4.75 0.15
N ASP A 27 -5.63 5.86 0.11
CA ASP A 27 -7.01 5.90 0.61
C ASP A 27 -7.91 4.95 -0.19
N LEU A 28 -7.77 4.91 -1.53
CA LEU A 28 -8.48 3.96 -2.39
C LEU A 28 -8.06 2.50 -2.12
N ALA A 29 -6.78 2.24 -1.85
CA ALA A 29 -6.30 0.91 -1.46
C ALA A 29 -6.92 0.45 -0.12
N LEU A 30 -7.06 1.34 0.85
CA LEU A 30 -7.74 1.06 2.11
C LEU A 30 -9.24 0.81 1.91
N GLU A 31 -9.90 1.54 1.01
CA GLU A 31 -11.28 1.27 0.62
C GLU A 31 -11.43 -0.12 -0.02
N LEU A 32 -10.48 -0.51 -0.87
CA LEU A 32 -10.45 -1.83 -1.50
C LEU A 32 -10.34 -2.94 -0.45
N ILE A 33 -9.40 -2.80 0.50
CA ILE A 33 -9.21 -3.74 1.63
C ILE A 33 -10.46 -3.80 2.51
N LYS A 34 -11.11 -2.66 2.74
CA LYS A 34 -12.35 -2.60 3.53
C LYS A 34 -13.51 -3.31 2.81
N ALA A 35 -13.57 -3.18 1.49
CA ALA A 35 -14.61 -3.80 0.67
C ALA A 35 -14.42 -5.32 0.53
N ASP A 36 -13.16 -5.76 0.39
CA ASP A 36 -12.76 -7.16 0.35
C ASP A 36 -11.36 -7.35 1.00
N PRO A 37 -11.31 -7.77 2.28
CA PRO A 37 -10.04 -7.97 2.99
C PRO A 37 -9.17 -9.08 2.41
N ASP A 38 -9.72 -9.98 1.60
CA ASP A 38 -8.97 -11.09 0.99
C ASP A 38 -8.49 -10.79 -0.42
N TYR A 39 -8.92 -9.67 -1.00
CA TYR A 39 -8.42 -9.18 -2.27
C TYR A 39 -6.99 -8.66 -2.11
N ILE A 40 -6.02 -9.46 -2.57
CA ILE A 40 -4.59 -9.26 -2.27
C ILE A 40 -4.05 -7.98 -2.92
N GLU A 41 -4.64 -7.56 -4.02
CA GLU A 41 -4.27 -6.38 -4.80
C GLU A 41 -4.38 -5.09 -3.98
N GLY A 42 -5.34 -4.99 -3.06
CA GLY A 42 -5.44 -3.85 -2.14
C GLY A 42 -4.29 -3.80 -1.15
N TRP A 43 -3.91 -4.96 -0.64
CA TRP A 43 -2.73 -5.10 0.21
C TRP A 43 -1.44 -4.81 -0.54
N THR A 44 -1.37 -5.16 -1.83
CA THR A 44 -0.22 -4.83 -2.68
C THR A 44 -0.05 -3.31 -2.82
N LEU A 45 -1.13 -2.58 -3.11
CA LEU A 45 -1.10 -1.12 -3.22
C LEU A 45 -0.73 -0.45 -1.89
N LEU A 46 -1.32 -0.91 -0.78
CA LEU A 46 -0.96 -0.40 0.55
C LEU A 46 0.51 -0.69 0.88
N PHE A 47 1.01 -1.88 0.57
CA PHE A 47 2.41 -2.24 0.75
C PHE A 47 3.35 -1.31 -0.04
N ILE A 48 3.03 -1.04 -1.31
CA ILE A 48 3.80 -0.13 -2.17
C ILE A 48 3.90 1.26 -1.53
N TYR A 49 2.78 1.79 -1.04
CA TYR A 49 2.73 3.08 -0.35
C TYR A 49 3.62 3.10 0.91
N GLU A 50 3.49 2.10 1.78
CA GLU A 50 4.27 2.03 3.03
C GLU A 50 5.77 1.88 2.77
N VAL A 51 6.16 1.12 1.74
CA VAL A 51 7.58 1.03 1.33
C VAL A 51 8.09 2.39 0.85
N ARG A 52 7.32 3.10 0.01
CA ARG A 52 7.67 4.44 -0.46
C ARG A 52 7.91 5.39 0.71
N GLU A 53 6.94 5.51 1.62
CA GLU A 53 7.04 6.40 2.79
C GLU A 53 8.24 6.02 3.66
N GLY A 54 8.47 4.72 3.88
CA GLY A 54 9.62 4.23 4.62
C GLY A 54 10.96 4.55 3.99
N VAL A 55 11.07 4.51 2.65
CA VAL A 55 12.30 4.89 1.94
C VAL A 55 12.48 6.41 1.93
N LEU A 56 11.46 7.18 1.56
CA LEU A 56 11.54 8.65 1.54
C LEU A 56 11.84 9.23 2.94
N GLY A 57 11.21 8.69 3.99
CA GLY A 57 11.49 9.06 5.37
C GLY A 57 12.96 8.83 5.75
N LYS A 58 13.53 7.66 5.42
CA LYS A 58 14.96 7.36 5.65
C LYS A 58 15.88 8.23 4.80
N THR A 59 15.51 8.55 3.57
CA THR A 59 16.37 9.32 2.66
C THR A 59 16.41 10.80 3.04
N ASN A 60 15.27 11.38 3.42
CA ASN A 60 15.20 12.73 3.99
C ASN A 60 16.02 12.84 5.29
N SER A 61 16.10 11.75 6.07
CA SER A 61 16.93 11.68 7.27
C SER A 61 18.43 11.66 6.97
N LEU A 62 18.85 11.45 5.72
CA LEU A 62 20.24 11.34 5.30
C LEU A 62 20.81 12.62 4.65
N GLU A 63 20.03 13.71 4.54
CA GLU A 63 20.39 15.07 4.08
C GLU A 63 21.18 15.21 2.76
N LYS A 64 21.59 14.12 2.11
CA LYS A 64 22.57 14.12 1.01
C LYS A 64 22.02 13.69 -0.34
N PHE A 65 20.77 13.25 -0.40
CA PHE A 65 20.13 12.83 -1.64
C PHE A 65 18.75 13.48 -1.75
N GLU A 66 18.63 14.44 -2.66
CA GLU A 66 17.33 14.91 -3.14
C GLU A 66 16.72 13.79 -3.99
N ILE A 67 15.81 13.01 -3.41
CA ILE A 67 14.96 12.08 -4.17
C ILE A 67 13.59 12.75 -4.28
N ASP A 68 13.25 13.20 -5.48
CA ASP A 68 11.95 13.81 -5.77
C ASP A 68 10.80 12.80 -5.55
N ASP A 69 10.99 11.56 -6.00
CA ASP A 69 10.12 10.42 -5.72
C ASP A 69 10.73 9.08 -6.18
N ILE A 70 10.10 7.97 -5.81
CA ILE A 70 10.40 6.63 -6.31
C ILE A 70 9.31 6.22 -7.31
N PRO A 71 9.65 5.88 -8.57
CA PRO A 71 8.69 5.39 -9.55
C PRO A 71 7.88 4.18 -9.05
N PHE A 72 6.58 4.17 -9.33
CA PHE A 72 5.66 3.12 -8.93
C PHE A 72 6.13 1.73 -9.40
N GLU A 73 6.59 1.63 -10.65
CA GLU A 73 6.99 0.37 -11.28
C GLU A 73 8.18 -0.29 -10.55
N ILE A 74 9.06 0.52 -9.96
CA ILE A 74 10.20 0.01 -9.17
C ILE A 74 9.69 -0.60 -7.86
N LEU A 75 8.73 0.05 -7.20
CA LEU A 75 8.12 -0.43 -5.96
C LEU A 75 7.27 -1.67 -6.21
N GLU A 76 6.53 -1.69 -7.31
CA GLU A 76 5.70 -2.82 -7.75
C GLU A 76 6.54 -4.09 -7.97
N GLN A 77 7.69 -3.98 -8.64
CA GLN A 77 8.63 -5.12 -8.81
C GLN A 77 9.11 -5.68 -7.47
N GLN A 78 9.16 -4.85 -6.42
CA GLN A 78 9.54 -5.28 -5.07
C GLN A 78 8.37 -5.87 -4.28
N ALA A 79 7.12 -5.63 -4.68
CA ALA A 79 5.89 -6.06 -4.00
C ALA A 79 5.52 -7.51 -4.33
N THR A 80 6.44 -8.44 -4.06
CA THR A 80 6.16 -9.87 -4.29
C THR A 80 5.05 -10.37 -3.36
N GLN A 81 4.24 -11.32 -3.83
CA GLN A 81 3.14 -11.90 -3.05
C GLN A 81 3.58 -12.35 -1.64
N LYS A 82 4.76 -12.95 -1.51
CA LYS A 82 5.33 -13.34 -0.21
C LYS A 82 5.50 -12.14 0.74
N LYS A 83 6.04 -11.03 0.24
CA LYS A 83 6.23 -9.80 1.04
C LYS A 83 4.89 -9.17 1.39
N VAL A 84 3.96 -9.11 0.43
CA VAL A 84 2.61 -8.55 0.64
C VAL A 84 1.84 -9.34 1.70
N LEU A 85 1.88 -10.68 1.66
CA LEU A 85 1.23 -11.52 2.67
C LEU A 85 1.87 -11.35 4.06
N SER A 86 3.20 -11.29 4.11
CA SER A 86 3.94 -11.02 5.36
C SER A 86 3.56 -9.65 5.93
N PHE A 87 3.40 -8.64 5.08
CA PHE A 87 2.94 -7.31 5.45
C PHE A 87 1.49 -7.33 5.96
N LYS A 88 0.55 -7.94 5.23
CA LYS A 88 -0.86 -8.09 5.62
C LYS A 88 -0.97 -8.68 7.03
N SER A 89 -0.28 -9.80 7.30
CA SER A 89 -0.28 -10.44 8.62
C SER A 89 0.24 -9.48 9.70
N SER A 90 1.41 -8.89 9.48
CA SER A 90 2.04 -7.98 10.46
C SER A 90 1.18 -6.76 10.74
N PHE A 91 0.53 -6.21 9.72
CA PHE A 91 -0.36 -5.05 9.82
C PHE A 91 -1.61 -5.38 10.64
N ILE A 92 -2.26 -6.52 10.37
CA ILE A 92 -3.42 -6.97 11.12
C ILE A 92 -3.04 -7.24 12.58
N ASP A 93 -1.91 -7.90 12.83
CA ASP A 93 -1.41 -8.17 14.19
C ASP A 93 -1.12 -6.88 14.95
N HIS A 94 -0.59 -5.86 14.27
CA HIS A 94 -0.37 -4.54 14.85
C HIS A 94 -1.69 -3.88 15.25
N LEU A 95 -2.68 -3.89 14.37
CA LEU A 95 -4.02 -3.34 14.66
C LEU A 95 -4.69 -4.08 15.82
N LYS A 96 -4.63 -5.42 15.86
CA LYS A 96 -5.21 -6.19 16.96
C LYS A 96 -4.61 -5.79 18.31
N LYS A 97 -3.29 -5.60 18.36
CA LYS A 97 -2.60 -5.13 19.58
C LYS A 97 -2.97 -3.70 19.96
N GLU A 98 -3.05 -2.79 18.99
CA GLU A 98 -3.39 -1.39 19.25
C GLU A 98 -4.81 -1.23 19.81
N TYR A 99 -5.76 -2.05 19.32
CA TYR A 99 -7.16 -2.00 19.71
C TYR A 99 -7.57 -3.05 20.76
N ASN A 100 -6.62 -3.78 21.36
CA ASN A 100 -6.87 -4.86 22.33
C ASN A 100 -7.92 -5.89 21.86
N ILE A 101 -7.82 -6.33 20.60
CA ILE A 101 -8.71 -7.35 20.04
C ILE A 101 -8.02 -8.70 20.22
N GLU A 102 -8.61 -9.58 21.04
CA GLU A 102 -8.19 -10.99 21.16
C GLU A 102 -8.71 -11.82 19.97
N ASP A 103 -7.92 -12.83 19.56
CA ASP A 103 -8.17 -13.70 18.40
C ASP A 103 -9.44 -14.55 18.47
#